data_AF-A0A644YLP7-F1
#
_entry.id   AF-A0A644YLP7-F1
#
_cell.length_a   1.000
_cell.length_b   1.000
_cell.length_c   1.000
_cell.angle_alpha   90.00
_cell.angle_beta   90.00
_cell.angle_gamma   90.00
#
_symmetry.space_group_name_H-M   'P 1'
#
loop_
_entity.id
_entity.type
_entity.pdbx_description
1 polymer ?
#
loop_
_entity_poly.entity_id
_entity_poly.type
_entity_poly.pdbx_seq_one_letter_code
_entity_poly.pdbx_strand_id
1 'polypeptide(L)'
;MTGKLKKLILAVLTVITVTTVLVACNHNDEPDPVQEEDLRTVLVYIAADNSLTSFAADDVAEMVSGFAAVDADKNNLLVYVDTQSEKPFLYQITKDSKGAVVKKVLHEYQQQSSVYPTVMAEVYNRVFSAFPAKSYGLVLWSHGDGWLPSPANISASKASTRWFGQDGTSYMDISSLNTALNSAPHFDFILFDACFMQSVEVAYELKDRADYFIGAPNEIPGPGAYYTELVPAMFSQANDLASTVAHGYYDYYAAKYTGQLGSNEN
;
A
#
# COMPACT_ATOMS: atom_id res chain seq x y z
N MET A 1 -47.86 -28.73 -48.72
CA MET A 1 -48.06 -28.41 -47.28
C MET A 1 -49.37 -27.64 -47.13
N THR A 2 -50.42 -28.28 -46.61
CA THR A 2 -51.80 -27.74 -46.61
C THR A 2 -51.92 -26.51 -45.70
N GLY A 3 -52.82 -25.58 -46.04
CA GLY A 3 -52.97 -24.29 -45.31
C GLY A 3 -53.26 -24.43 -43.81
N LYS A 4 -53.82 -25.57 -43.38
CA LYS A 4 -54.01 -25.90 -41.96
C LYS A 4 -52.70 -26.18 -41.23
N LEU A 5 -51.71 -26.81 -41.90
CA LEU A 5 -50.41 -27.13 -41.30
C LEU A 5 -49.54 -25.88 -41.11
N LYS A 6 -49.62 -24.90 -42.03
CA LYS A 6 -48.94 -23.60 -41.87
C LYS A 6 -49.52 -22.77 -40.71
N LYS A 7 -50.85 -22.78 -40.52
CA LYS A 7 -51.50 -22.09 -39.39
C LYS A 7 -51.17 -22.75 -38.04
N LEU A 8 -51.08 -24.08 -38.01
CA LEU A 8 -50.68 -24.81 -36.80
C LEU A 8 -49.22 -24.53 -36.42
N ILE A 9 -48.32 -24.53 -37.40
CA ILE A 9 -46.90 -24.21 -37.16
C ILE A 9 -46.72 -22.75 -36.72
N LEU A 10 -47.44 -21.81 -37.34
CA LEU A 10 -47.38 -20.40 -36.95
C LEU A 10 -47.92 -20.20 -35.52
N ALA A 11 -49.05 -20.83 -35.17
CA ALA A 11 -49.61 -20.77 -33.82
C ALA A 11 -48.67 -21.38 -32.76
N VAL A 12 -48.01 -22.49 -33.07
CA VAL A 12 -47.02 -23.12 -32.17
C VAL A 12 -45.77 -22.23 -32.00
N LEU A 13 -45.28 -21.61 -33.09
CA LEU A 13 -44.16 -20.66 -33.02
C LEU A 13 -44.50 -19.41 -32.20
N THR A 14 -45.72 -18.87 -32.32
CA THR A 14 -46.18 -17.71 -31.53
C THR A 14 -46.33 -18.07 -30.05
N VAL A 15 -46.81 -19.27 -29.71
CA VAL A 15 -46.93 -19.71 -28.30
C VAL A 15 -45.55 -19.92 -27.67
N ILE A 16 -44.58 -20.47 -28.42
CA ILE A 16 -43.21 -20.68 -27.92
C ILE A 16 -42.46 -19.35 -27.74
N THR A 17 -42.71 -18.34 -28.58
CA THR A 17 -42.10 -17.00 -28.40
C THR A 17 -42.74 -16.21 -27.25
N VAL A 18 -44.01 -16.46 -26.93
CA VAL A 18 -44.67 -15.82 -25.79
C VAL A 18 -44.27 -16.46 -24.46
N THR A 19 -43.94 -17.76 -24.43
CA THR A 19 -43.44 -18.42 -23.20
C THR A 19 -41.98 -18.10 -22.90
N THR A 20 -41.12 -17.83 -23.89
CA THR A 20 -39.72 -17.42 -23.63
C THR A 20 -39.59 -15.98 -23.12
N VAL A 21 -40.57 -15.11 -23.40
CA VAL A 21 -40.59 -13.73 -22.87
C VAL A 21 -41.08 -13.68 -21.41
N LEU A 22 -41.85 -14.67 -20.96
CA LEU A 22 -42.39 -14.73 -19.59
C LEU A 22 -41.50 -15.50 -18.59
N VAL A 23 -40.42 -16.15 -19.05
CA VAL A 23 -39.43 -16.83 -18.18
C VAL A 23 -38.17 -15.97 -17.95
N ALA A 24 -38.08 -14.79 -18.59
CA ALA A 24 -36.99 -13.84 -18.39
C ALA A 24 -37.16 -12.95 -17.12
N CYS A 25 -38.12 -13.27 -16.25
CA CYS A 25 -38.34 -12.57 -14.97
C CYS A 25 -38.56 -13.57 -13.84
N ASN A 26 -37.65 -14.54 -13.68
CA ASN A 26 -37.37 -15.09 -12.36
C ASN A 26 -36.03 -14.51 -11.94
N HIS A 27 -36.07 -13.43 -11.14
CA HIS A 27 -34.95 -13.08 -10.28
C HIS A 27 -34.80 -14.26 -9.32
N ASN A 28 -33.92 -15.19 -9.67
CA ASN A 28 -33.29 -16.00 -8.65
C ASN A 28 -32.49 -14.99 -7.84
N ASP A 29 -32.95 -14.70 -6.63
CA ASP A 29 -32.16 -14.02 -5.60
C ASP A 29 -31.00 -14.96 -5.23
N GLU A 30 -30.04 -15.14 -6.14
CA GLU A 30 -28.67 -15.34 -5.70
C GLU A 30 -28.34 -14.09 -4.88
N PRO A 31 -27.84 -14.25 -3.63
CA PRO A 31 -27.38 -13.08 -2.90
C PRO A 31 -26.38 -12.37 -3.81
N ASP A 32 -26.63 -11.09 -4.08
CA ASP A 32 -25.66 -10.24 -4.76
C ASP A 32 -24.28 -10.54 -4.16
N PRO A 33 -23.22 -10.69 -4.97
CA PRO A 33 -21.88 -10.80 -4.44
C PRO A 33 -21.73 -9.65 -3.44
N VAL A 34 -21.36 -9.99 -2.20
CA VAL A 34 -21.13 -9.01 -1.13
C VAL A 34 -20.40 -7.84 -1.77
N GLN A 35 -21.06 -6.69 -1.88
CA GLN A 35 -20.38 -5.49 -2.39
C GLN A 35 -19.20 -5.32 -1.45
N GLU A 36 -17.99 -5.59 -1.94
CA GLU A 36 -16.79 -5.20 -1.24
C GLU A 36 -16.98 -3.72 -0.98
N GLU A 37 -17.23 -3.36 0.28
CA GLU A 37 -17.46 -1.98 0.67
C GLU A 37 -16.30 -1.14 0.11
N ASP A 38 -16.51 0.17 -0.10
CA ASP A 38 -15.46 1.11 -0.59
C ASP A 38 -14.35 1.30 0.47
N LEU A 39 -13.78 0.20 0.94
CA LEU A 39 -12.72 0.12 1.93
C LEU A 39 -11.38 0.33 1.25
N ARG A 40 -10.47 0.95 2.00
CA ARG A 40 -9.05 0.97 1.65
C ARG A 40 -8.21 0.40 2.79
N THR A 41 -7.28 -0.49 2.44
CA THR A 41 -6.26 -0.98 3.36
C THR A 41 -4.90 -0.42 2.97
N VAL A 42 -4.27 0.34 3.87
CA VAL A 42 -2.91 0.85 3.68
C VAL A 42 -1.97 0.17 4.67
N LEU A 43 -0.85 -0.34 4.16
CA LEU A 43 0.25 -0.86 4.95
C LEU A 43 1.42 0.13 4.93
N VAL A 44 1.89 0.55 6.10
CA VAL A 44 3.19 1.20 6.26
C VAL A 44 4.20 0.15 6.73
N TYR A 45 5.22 -0.12 5.92
CA TYR A 45 6.27 -1.09 6.18
C TYR A 45 7.55 -0.36 6.58
N ILE A 46 7.84 -0.32 7.88
CA ILE A 46 8.99 0.37 8.47
C ILE A 46 10.12 -0.64 8.68
N ALA A 47 11.11 -0.62 7.78
CA ALA A 47 12.37 -1.35 7.91
C ALA A 47 13.43 -0.43 8.53
N ALA A 48 13.55 -0.45 9.86
CA ALA A 48 14.32 0.51 10.65
C ALA A 48 15.36 -0.13 11.58
N ASP A 49 15.73 -1.41 11.38
CA ASP A 49 16.90 -2.03 12.03
C ASP A 49 18.21 -1.48 11.39
N ASN A 50 18.36 -0.15 11.45
CA ASN A 50 19.44 0.63 10.84
C ASN A 50 19.51 2.02 11.51
N SER A 51 20.33 2.93 10.97
CA SER A 51 20.57 4.24 11.57
C SER A 51 19.35 5.16 11.68
N LEU A 52 18.23 4.85 11.01
CA LEU A 52 17.00 5.63 11.09
C LEU A 52 16.07 5.18 12.24
N THR A 53 16.46 4.16 13.02
CA THR A 53 15.62 3.58 14.09
C THR A 53 14.99 4.59 15.05
N SER A 54 15.62 5.75 15.27
CA SER A 54 15.12 6.79 16.16
C SER A 54 13.89 7.51 15.63
N PHE A 55 13.69 7.56 14.30
CA PHE A 55 12.55 8.25 13.68
C PHE A 55 11.28 7.40 13.66
N ALA A 56 11.41 6.07 13.65
CA ALA A 56 10.28 5.14 13.55
C ALA A 56 9.22 5.36 14.65
N ALA A 57 9.63 5.66 15.88
CA ALA A 57 8.67 5.89 16.97
C ALA A 57 7.88 7.20 16.81
N ASP A 58 8.54 8.25 16.31
CA ASP A 58 7.93 9.56 16.06
C ASP A 58 6.95 9.47 14.89
N ASP A 59 7.33 8.84 13.78
CA ASP A 59 6.45 8.61 12.62
C ASP A 59 5.20 7.84 12.99
N VAL A 60 5.34 6.83 13.85
CA VAL A 60 4.20 6.06 14.35
C VAL A 60 3.29 6.91 15.23
N ALA A 61 3.83 7.83 16.03
CA ALA A 61 3.04 8.76 16.83
C ALA A 61 2.31 9.78 15.94
N GLU A 62 2.95 10.22 14.86
CA GLU A 62 2.33 11.05 13.83
C GLU A 62 1.21 10.31 13.10
N MET A 63 1.40 9.02 12.77
CA MET A 63 0.33 8.20 12.17
C MET A 63 -0.88 8.07 13.09
N VAL A 64 -0.66 7.87 14.40
CA VAL A 64 -1.75 7.88 15.40
C VAL A 64 -2.47 9.23 15.41
N SER A 65 -1.74 10.33 15.29
CA SER A 65 -2.31 11.67 15.25
C SER A 65 -3.13 11.90 13.96
N GLY A 66 -2.58 11.57 12.80
CA GLY A 66 -3.24 11.72 11.50
C GLY A 66 -4.48 10.84 11.34
N PHE A 67 -4.46 9.62 11.90
CA PHE A 67 -5.59 8.69 11.83
C PHE A 67 -6.83 9.18 12.60
N ALA A 68 -6.71 10.21 13.45
CA ALA A 68 -7.86 10.86 14.07
C ALA A 68 -8.86 11.40 13.01
N ALA A 69 -8.36 11.86 11.86
CA ALA A 69 -9.17 12.38 10.75
C ALA A 69 -9.74 11.29 9.82
N VAL A 70 -9.35 10.02 10.02
CA VAL A 70 -9.74 8.90 9.13
C VAL A 70 -11.00 8.21 9.66
N ASP A 71 -11.90 7.82 8.75
CA ASP A 71 -13.05 6.97 9.05
C ASP A 71 -12.59 5.51 9.21
N ALA A 72 -12.53 5.04 10.46
CA ALA A 72 -12.02 3.72 10.82
C ALA A 72 -12.97 2.56 10.43
N ASP A 73 -14.23 2.85 10.14
CA ASP A 73 -15.18 1.84 9.65
C ASP A 73 -14.94 1.53 8.17
N LYS A 74 -14.29 2.45 7.45
CA LYS A 74 -14.01 2.33 6.02
C LYS A 74 -12.56 2.14 5.67
N ASN A 75 -11.64 2.31 6.61
CA ASN A 75 -10.22 2.38 6.30
C ASN A 75 -9.38 1.64 7.34
N ASN A 76 -8.44 0.83 6.85
CA ASN A 76 -7.50 0.10 7.68
C ASN A 76 -6.10 0.69 7.50
N LEU A 77 -5.50 1.17 8.59
CA LEU A 77 -4.07 1.51 8.64
C LEU A 77 -3.31 0.44 9.42
N LEU A 78 -2.46 -0.29 8.73
CA LEU A 78 -1.59 -1.31 9.29
C LEU A 78 -0.16 -0.80 9.27
N VAL A 79 0.59 -1.13 10.31
CA VAL A 79 2.01 -0.75 10.40
C VAL A 79 2.81 -1.96 10.84
N TYR A 80 3.73 -2.39 9.97
CA TYR A 80 4.81 -3.30 10.33
C TYR A 80 6.02 -2.47 10.72
N VAL A 81 6.62 -2.76 11.88
CA VAL A 81 7.81 -2.04 12.36
C VAL A 81 8.85 -3.02 12.82
N ASP A 82 10.07 -2.84 12.34
CA ASP A 82 11.29 -3.53 12.76
C ASP A 82 12.36 -2.48 13.08
N THR A 83 12.78 -2.39 14.34
CA THR A 83 13.75 -1.39 14.84
C THR A 83 14.94 -2.08 15.49
N GLN A 84 16.07 -1.37 15.61
CA GLN A 84 17.23 -1.89 16.32
C GLN A 84 16.87 -2.33 17.75
N SER A 85 17.37 -3.49 18.15
CA SER A 85 17.29 -4.02 19.53
C SER A 85 15.90 -4.39 20.06
N GLU A 86 14.84 -4.28 19.25
CA GLU A 86 13.49 -4.74 19.59
C GLU A 86 13.01 -5.79 18.60
N LYS A 87 12.01 -6.59 19.00
CA LYS A 87 11.38 -7.53 18.07
C LYS A 87 10.44 -6.78 17.13
N PRO A 88 10.23 -7.25 15.89
CA PRO A 88 9.27 -6.62 15.01
C PRO A 88 7.83 -6.82 15.47
N PHE A 89 6.97 -5.87 15.16
CA PHE A 89 5.53 -5.93 15.44
C PHE A 89 4.71 -5.55 14.21
N LEU A 90 3.51 -6.14 14.12
CA LEU A 90 2.43 -5.66 13.27
C LEU A 90 1.30 -5.16 14.17
N TYR A 91 0.88 -3.92 13.97
CA TYR A 91 -0.30 -3.37 14.63
C TYR A 91 -1.23 -2.67 13.65
N GLN A 92 -2.50 -2.58 14.04
CA GLN A 92 -3.49 -1.73 13.40
C GLN A 92 -3.60 -0.43 14.19
N ILE A 93 -3.51 0.71 13.52
CA ILE A 93 -3.95 1.98 14.08
C ILE A 93 -5.45 2.08 13.81
N THR A 94 -6.25 2.17 14.87
CA THR A 94 -7.72 2.13 14.79
C THR A 94 -8.34 2.97 15.90
N LYS A 95 -9.66 3.08 15.94
CA LYS A 95 -10.41 3.78 17.00
C LYS A 95 -11.05 2.78 17.95
N ASP A 96 -10.94 3.04 19.25
CA ASP A 96 -11.64 2.25 20.27
C ASP A 96 -13.14 2.61 20.32
N SER A 97 -13.92 1.94 21.18
CA SER A 97 -15.36 2.18 21.32
C SER A 97 -15.73 3.58 21.83
N LYS A 98 -14.75 4.37 22.28
CA LYS A 98 -14.91 5.77 22.71
C LYS A 98 -14.40 6.76 21.64
N GLY A 99 -13.95 6.27 20.50
CA GLY A 99 -13.42 7.06 19.40
C GLY A 99 -11.95 7.49 19.58
N ALA A 100 -11.25 7.02 20.61
CA ALA A 100 -9.84 7.33 20.80
C ALA A 100 -8.98 6.49 19.85
N VAL A 101 -7.99 7.12 19.20
CA VAL A 101 -7.06 6.39 18.32
C VAL A 101 -6.09 5.57 19.18
N VAL A 102 -5.99 4.28 18.86
CA VAL A 102 -5.19 3.29 19.60
C VAL A 102 -4.35 2.44 18.64
N LYS A 103 -3.22 1.94 19.15
CA LYS A 103 -2.42 0.91 18.47
C LYS A 103 -2.85 -0.47 18.97
N LYS A 104 -3.53 -1.24 18.12
CA LYS A 104 -3.91 -2.63 18.40
C LYS A 104 -2.85 -3.57 17.86
N VAL A 105 -2.06 -4.19 18.74
CA VAL A 105 -1.08 -5.21 18.35
C VAL A 105 -1.79 -6.40 17.74
N LEU A 106 -1.43 -6.75 16.51
CA LEU A 106 -1.95 -7.90 15.77
C LEU A 106 -0.97 -9.07 15.79
N HIS A 107 0.33 -8.79 15.76
CA HIS A 107 1.36 -9.81 15.85
C HIS A 107 2.68 -9.28 16.42
N GLU A 108 3.35 -10.15 17.19
CA GLU A 108 4.75 -10.01 17.59
C GLU A 108 5.56 -11.06 16.83
N TYR A 109 6.62 -10.64 16.16
CA TYR A 109 7.50 -11.52 15.41
C TYR A 109 8.67 -11.98 16.28
N GLN A 110 9.31 -13.09 15.88
CA GLN A 110 10.68 -13.34 16.35
C GLN A 110 11.64 -12.38 15.62
N GLN A 111 12.88 -12.26 16.11
CA GLN A 111 13.90 -11.53 15.35
C GLN A 111 14.01 -12.13 13.95
N GLN A 112 13.89 -11.28 12.96
CA GLN A 112 13.89 -11.62 11.54
C GLN A 112 14.39 -10.40 10.79
N SER A 113 14.82 -10.58 9.53
CA SER A 113 15.25 -9.44 8.74
C SER A 113 14.10 -8.88 7.91
N SER A 114 13.76 -7.60 8.12
CA SER A 114 12.70 -6.89 7.38
C SER A 114 13.01 -6.70 5.89
N VAL A 115 14.26 -6.87 5.48
CA VAL A 115 14.68 -6.72 4.07
C VAL A 115 14.76 -8.05 3.31
N TYR A 116 14.35 -9.17 3.93
CA TYR A 116 14.25 -10.44 3.23
C TYR A 116 12.90 -10.59 2.50
N PRO A 117 12.89 -10.95 1.21
CA PRO A 117 11.65 -11.05 0.42
C PRO A 117 10.62 -12.00 1.02
N THR A 118 11.08 -13.09 1.64
CA THR A 118 10.21 -14.07 2.29
C THR A 118 9.54 -13.53 3.55
N VAL A 119 10.23 -12.68 4.32
CA VAL A 119 9.69 -12.01 5.50
C VAL A 119 8.65 -10.97 5.07
N MET A 120 9.00 -10.12 4.11
CA MET A 120 8.07 -9.13 3.57
C MET A 120 6.82 -9.78 2.95
N ALA A 121 6.98 -10.87 2.19
CA ALA A 121 5.87 -11.63 1.64
C ALA A 121 4.96 -12.23 2.72
N GLU A 122 5.51 -12.71 3.85
CA GLU A 122 4.71 -13.19 4.98
C GLU A 122 3.86 -12.05 5.58
N VAL A 123 4.46 -10.88 5.79
CA VAL A 123 3.76 -9.70 6.32
C VAL A 123 2.64 -9.28 5.38
N TYR A 124 2.89 -9.23 4.07
CA TYR A 124 1.88 -8.90 3.06
C TYR A 124 0.72 -9.91 3.07
N ASN A 125 1.03 -11.20 3.04
CA ASN A 125 0.00 -12.25 3.11
C ASN A 125 -0.85 -12.10 4.37
N ARG A 126 -0.23 -11.82 5.52
CA ARG A 126 -0.94 -11.62 6.79
C ARG A 126 -1.85 -10.40 6.77
N VAL A 127 -1.35 -9.26 6.31
CA VAL A 127 -2.10 -8.00 6.27
C VAL A 127 -3.26 -8.09 5.30
N PHE A 128 -2.98 -8.42 4.03
CA PHE A 128 -3.98 -8.31 2.98
C PHE A 128 -4.99 -9.46 2.99
N SER A 129 -4.67 -10.61 3.61
CA SER A 129 -5.67 -11.67 3.86
C SER A 129 -6.58 -11.35 5.05
N ALA A 130 -6.07 -10.66 6.08
CA ALA A 130 -6.84 -10.32 7.27
C ALA A 130 -7.68 -9.04 7.12
N PHE A 131 -7.25 -8.14 6.24
CA PHE A 131 -7.90 -6.85 5.96
C PHE A 131 -8.16 -6.68 4.45
N PRO A 132 -8.98 -7.57 3.84
CA PRO A 132 -9.39 -7.40 2.45
C PRO A 132 -10.15 -6.08 2.28
N ALA A 133 -9.90 -5.43 1.15
CA ALA A 133 -10.46 -4.14 0.80
C ALA A 133 -10.57 -3.99 -0.73
N LYS A 134 -11.39 -3.04 -1.17
CA LYS A 134 -11.55 -2.73 -2.59
C LYS A 134 -10.31 -2.07 -3.20
N SER A 135 -9.54 -1.36 -2.40
CA SER A 135 -8.31 -0.69 -2.81
C SER A 135 -7.21 -0.81 -1.76
N TYR A 136 -5.95 -0.70 -2.22
CA TYR A 136 -4.78 -0.90 -1.36
C TYR A 136 -3.73 0.19 -1.58
N GLY A 137 -3.09 0.62 -0.50
CA GLY A 137 -1.90 1.47 -0.56
C GLY A 137 -0.74 0.83 0.19
N LEU A 138 0.47 1.15 -0.23
CA LEU A 138 1.69 0.68 0.44
C LEU A 138 2.65 1.86 0.64
N VAL A 139 3.16 1.99 1.85
CA VAL A 139 4.27 2.90 2.17
C VAL A 139 5.48 2.06 2.54
N LEU A 140 6.59 2.29 1.86
CA LEU A 140 7.86 1.63 2.06
C LEU A 140 8.82 2.64 2.70
N TRP A 141 9.06 2.48 4.00
CA TRP A 141 9.88 3.39 4.81
C TRP A 141 11.20 2.72 5.16
N SER A 142 12.31 3.33 4.76
CA SER A 142 13.68 2.95 5.14
C SER A 142 14.71 3.88 4.47
N HIS A 143 15.99 3.49 4.52
CA HIS A 143 16.96 3.92 3.52
C HIS A 143 16.60 3.38 2.13
N GLY A 144 17.10 4.07 1.10
CA GLY A 144 17.02 3.63 -0.29
C GLY A 144 18.15 4.25 -1.09
N ASP A 145 18.46 3.62 -2.23
CA ASP A 145 19.52 4.11 -3.12
C ASP A 145 19.21 3.90 -4.61
N GLY A 146 17.99 3.50 -4.98
CA GLY A 146 17.55 3.41 -6.38
C GLY A 146 17.98 2.12 -7.10
N TRP A 147 18.69 2.21 -8.24
CA TRP A 147 18.90 1.11 -9.20
C TRP A 147 20.36 0.63 -9.61
N LEU A 148 21.45 0.61 -8.81
CA LEU A 148 22.80 -0.03 -9.06
C LEU A 148 23.28 -1.09 -8.02
N PRO A 149 23.71 -2.34 -8.31
CA PRO A 149 23.65 -3.56 -7.44
C PRO A 149 24.02 -3.44 -5.94
N SER A 150 23.31 -4.16 -5.04
CA SER A 150 23.56 -4.21 -3.57
C SER A 150 25.03 -4.48 -3.20
N PRO A 151 25.55 -3.95 -2.07
CA PRO A 151 26.96 -4.07 -1.71
C PRO A 151 27.34 -5.52 -1.34
N ALA A 152 26.35 -6.34 -1.00
CA ALA A 152 26.53 -7.77 -0.75
C ALA A 152 26.97 -8.54 -2.02
N ASN A 153 26.69 -8.00 -3.21
CA ASN A 153 26.92 -8.64 -4.50
C ASN A 153 28.09 -8.02 -5.30
N ILE A 154 28.79 -7.01 -4.78
CA ILE A 154 29.95 -6.36 -5.43
C ILE A 154 31.06 -6.11 -4.41
N SER A 155 32.30 -6.45 -4.76
CA SER A 155 33.52 -6.05 -4.03
C SER A 155 33.42 -4.58 -3.58
N ALA A 156 33.76 -4.30 -2.32
CA ALA A 156 33.62 -3.04 -1.57
C ALA A 156 34.25 -1.75 -2.19
N SER A 157 34.62 -1.76 -3.47
CA SER A 157 35.24 -0.67 -4.22
C SER A 157 34.33 -0.01 -5.27
N LYS A 158 33.06 -0.38 -5.39
CA LYS A 158 32.10 0.29 -6.28
C LYS A 158 30.82 0.62 -5.52
N ALA A 159 30.47 1.90 -5.47
CA ALA A 159 29.26 2.40 -4.85
C ALA A 159 28.04 1.58 -5.29
N SER A 160 27.25 1.16 -4.31
CA SER A 160 26.10 0.30 -4.45
C SER A 160 24.86 1.13 -4.23
N THR A 161 24.02 1.24 -5.25
CA THR A 161 22.82 2.07 -5.28
C THR A 161 21.53 1.30 -5.72
N ARG A 162 21.27 0.01 -5.39
CA ARG A 162 20.18 -0.85 -6.01
C ARG A 162 19.09 -1.30 -5.06
N TRP A 163 18.89 -0.61 -3.96
CA TRP A 163 18.18 -1.24 -2.88
C TRP A 163 17.20 -0.30 -2.23
N PHE A 164 16.14 -0.93 -1.74
CA PHE A 164 15.26 -0.38 -0.73
C PHE A 164 15.56 -1.15 0.56
N GLY A 165 15.43 -0.49 1.70
CA GLY A 165 15.51 -1.18 2.97
C GLY A 165 16.94 -1.48 3.41
N GLN A 166 17.24 -1.16 4.66
CA GLN A 166 18.43 -1.65 5.33
C GLN A 166 18.06 -2.35 6.64
N ASP A 167 18.71 -3.46 6.91
CA ASP A 167 18.62 -4.20 8.17
C ASP A 167 20.00 -4.71 8.55
N GLY A 168 20.63 -4.05 9.52
CA GLY A 168 22.04 -4.19 9.83
C GLY A 168 22.91 -3.98 8.58
N THR A 169 23.45 -5.07 8.06
CA THR A 169 24.29 -5.10 6.84
C THR A 169 23.58 -5.71 5.63
N SER A 170 22.29 -5.99 5.72
CA SER A 170 21.45 -6.56 4.68
C SER A 170 20.63 -5.47 3.99
N TYR A 171 20.31 -5.68 2.71
CA TYR A 171 19.61 -4.73 1.86
C TYR A 171 18.69 -5.48 0.88
N MET A 172 17.54 -4.89 0.49
CA MET A 172 16.63 -5.52 -0.49
C MET A 172 16.86 -4.96 -1.90
N ASP A 173 17.38 -5.79 -2.81
CA ASP A 173 17.45 -5.46 -4.24
C ASP A 173 16.04 -5.23 -4.83
N ILE A 174 15.88 -4.31 -5.78
CA ILE A 174 14.55 -3.98 -6.38
C ILE A 174 13.86 -5.20 -7.03
N SER A 175 14.61 -6.12 -7.65
CA SER A 175 14.03 -7.36 -8.20
C SER A 175 13.51 -8.31 -7.11
N SER A 176 14.16 -8.27 -5.94
CA SER A 176 13.76 -9.03 -4.76
C SER A 176 12.53 -8.41 -4.10
N LEU A 177 12.44 -7.07 -4.07
CA LEU A 177 11.22 -6.35 -3.72
C LEU A 177 10.06 -6.69 -4.66
N ASN A 178 10.29 -6.68 -5.97
CA ASN A 178 9.31 -7.11 -6.98
C ASN A 178 8.83 -8.55 -6.72
N THR A 179 9.74 -9.42 -6.29
CA THR A 179 9.41 -10.81 -5.93
C THR A 179 8.49 -10.86 -4.72
N ALA A 180 8.78 -10.11 -3.65
CA ALA A 180 7.94 -10.03 -2.45
C ALA A 180 6.54 -9.48 -2.76
N LEU A 181 6.45 -8.46 -3.63
CA LEU A 181 5.20 -7.84 -4.06
C LEU A 181 4.30 -8.80 -4.86
N ASN A 182 4.77 -9.97 -5.31
CA ASN A 182 3.87 -11.02 -5.84
C ASN A 182 2.90 -11.58 -4.80
N SER A 183 3.20 -11.46 -3.51
CA SER A 183 2.33 -11.92 -2.41
C SER A 183 1.37 -10.83 -1.93
N ALA A 184 1.32 -9.69 -2.61
CA ALA A 184 0.44 -8.58 -2.31
C ALA A 184 -0.63 -8.39 -3.40
N PRO A 185 -1.76 -7.73 -3.08
CA PRO A 185 -2.69 -7.25 -4.11
C PRO A 185 -2.03 -6.18 -4.99
N HIS A 186 -2.70 -5.81 -6.08
CA HIS A 186 -2.32 -4.61 -6.83
C HIS A 186 -2.65 -3.36 -5.99
N PHE A 187 -1.76 -2.38 -6.02
CA PHE A 187 -1.89 -1.16 -5.23
C PHE A 187 -2.37 0.03 -6.06
N ASP A 188 -3.25 0.86 -5.50
CA ASP A 188 -3.55 2.18 -6.05
C ASP A 188 -2.27 3.04 -6.06
N PHE A 189 -1.46 2.93 -5.01
CA PHE A 189 -0.18 3.61 -4.92
C PHE A 189 0.85 2.85 -4.09
N ILE A 190 2.12 3.00 -4.48
CA ILE A 190 3.29 2.72 -3.64
C ILE A 190 3.99 4.06 -3.38
N LEU A 191 4.09 4.44 -2.11
CA LEU A 191 4.90 5.57 -1.65
C LEU A 191 6.21 5.06 -1.06
N PHE A 192 7.32 5.55 -1.59
CA PHE A 192 8.64 5.35 -1.02
C PHE A 192 8.99 6.54 -0.13
N ASP A 193 8.97 6.30 1.18
CA ASP A 193 9.60 7.19 2.15
C ASP A 193 11.05 6.73 2.34
N ALA A 194 11.79 6.86 1.24
CA ALA A 194 13.17 6.42 1.10
C ALA A 194 13.86 7.22 -0.02
N CYS A 195 15.17 7.47 0.14
CA CYS A 195 15.97 8.23 -0.82
C CYS A 195 16.04 7.56 -2.19
N PHE A 196 16.10 8.38 -3.25
CA PHE A 196 16.39 7.97 -4.64
C PHE A 196 15.41 6.98 -5.29
N MET A 197 14.25 6.73 -4.68
CA MET A 197 13.32 5.71 -5.16
C MET A 197 12.44 6.15 -6.34
N GLN A 198 12.29 7.45 -6.61
CA GLN A 198 11.69 7.93 -7.89
C GLN A 198 12.70 7.91 -9.03
N SER A 199 13.20 6.71 -9.32
CA SER A 199 13.98 6.39 -10.51
C SER A 199 13.10 5.69 -11.54
N VAL A 200 13.35 5.96 -12.83
CA VAL A 200 12.59 5.32 -13.92
C VAL A 200 12.79 3.81 -13.94
N GLU A 201 13.97 3.34 -13.53
CA GLU A 201 14.33 1.93 -13.46
C GLU A 201 13.59 1.22 -12.33
N VAL A 202 13.47 1.85 -11.16
CA VAL A 202 12.64 1.33 -10.05
C VAL A 202 11.18 1.24 -10.48
N ALA A 203 10.63 2.33 -11.01
CA ALA A 203 9.25 2.37 -11.46
C ALA A 203 8.97 1.33 -12.55
N TYR A 204 9.89 1.13 -13.49
CA TYR A 204 9.73 0.14 -14.57
C TYR A 204 9.80 -1.31 -14.08
N GLU A 205 10.70 -1.60 -13.13
CA GLU A 205 10.82 -2.93 -12.52
C GLU A 205 9.54 -3.29 -11.74
N LEU A 206 8.90 -2.29 -11.11
CA LEU A 206 7.72 -2.49 -10.28
C LEU A 206 6.38 -2.18 -10.97
N LYS A 207 6.37 -1.74 -12.24
CA LYS A 207 5.19 -1.18 -12.95
C LYS A 207 3.91 -2.02 -12.89
N ASP A 208 4.03 -3.35 -12.72
CA ASP A 208 2.90 -4.27 -12.69
C ASP A 208 2.28 -4.40 -11.27
N ARG A 209 2.83 -3.70 -10.28
CA ARG A 209 2.45 -3.78 -8.86
C ARG A 209 1.57 -2.65 -8.37
N ALA A 210 1.62 -1.49 -9.02
CA ALA A 210 0.82 -0.34 -8.61
C ALA A 210 0.48 0.56 -9.79
N ASP A 211 -0.64 1.28 -9.66
CA ASP A 211 -1.04 2.31 -10.62
C ASP A 211 -0.12 3.55 -10.55
N TYR A 212 0.31 3.92 -9.34
CA TYR A 212 1.14 5.10 -9.10
C TYR A 212 2.33 4.83 -8.16
N PHE A 213 3.45 5.48 -8.46
CA PHE A 213 4.66 5.49 -7.62
C PHE A 213 4.97 6.92 -7.16
N ILE A 214 5.12 7.09 -5.85
CA ILE A 214 5.33 8.37 -5.19
C ILE A 214 6.64 8.27 -4.39
N GLY A 215 7.46 9.31 -4.38
CA GLY A 215 8.71 9.37 -3.63
C GLY A 215 9.58 10.53 -4.09
N ALA A 216 10.89 10.45 -3.82
CA ALA A 216 11.85 11.47 -4.21
C ALA A 216 12.92 10.91 -5.18
N PRO A 217 13.36 11.69 -6.20
CA PRO A 217 14.47 11.32 -7.07
C PRO A 217 15.84 11.58 -6.41
N ASN A 218 15.85 12.22 -5.24
CA ASN A 218 17.01 12.60 -4.45
C ASN A 218 16.86 12.10 -3.00
N GLU A 219 17.71 12.60 -2.11
CA GLU A 219 17.59 12.40 -0.67
C GLU A 219 16.28 12.98 -0.12
N ILE A 220 15.69 12.29 0.84
CA ILE A 220 14.60 12.80 1.68
C ILE A 220 15.17 13.23 3.04
N PRO A 221 14.52 14.17 3.75
CA PRO A 221 14.93 14.56 5.10
C PRO A 221 14.84 13.37 6.07
N GLY A 222 15.67 13.37 7.11
CA GLY A 222 15.76 12.26 8.08
C GLY A 222 14.42 11.89 8.72
N PRO A 223 13.58 12.86 9.13
CA PRO A 223 12.23 12.60 9.64
C PRO A 223 11.25 11.94 8.65
N GLY A 224 11.55 11.86 7.36
CA GLY A 224 10.63 11.25 6.39
C GLY A 224 9.33 12.04 6.20
N ALA A 225 8.22 11.34 5.93
CA ALA A 225 6.92 11.96 5.76
C ALA A 225 6.37 12.51 7.07
N TYR A 226 5.71 13.67 7.02
CA TYR A 226 4.89 14.13 8.16
C TYR A 226 3.56 13.36 8.19
N TYR A 227 3.52 12.23 8.90
CA TYR A 227 2.41 11.29 8.83
C TYR A 227 1.09 11.83 9.38
N THR A 228 1.13 12.91 10.16
CA THR A 228 -0.07 13.60 10.64
C THR A 228 -0.91 14.14 9.46
N GLU A 229 -0.25 14.62 8.40
CA GLU A 229 -0.90 15.11 7.17
C GLU A 229 -1.00 14.02 6.09
N LEU A 230 0.01 13.14 5.99
CA LEU A 230 0.02 12.09 4.98
C LEU A 230 -1.06 11.03 5.21
N VAL A 231 -1.31 10.61 6.46
CA VAL A 231 -2.32 9.56 6.76
C VAL A 231 -3.70 9.88 6.20
N PRO A 232 -4.34 11.04 6.48
CA PRO A 232 -5.62 11.36 5.88
C PRO A 232 -5.56 11.46 4.35
N ALA A 233 -4.44 11.92 3.77
CA ALA A 233 -4.27 11.98 2.31
C ALA A 233 -4.31 10.59 1.65
N MET A 234 -3.71 9.57 2.27
CA MET A 234 -3.72 8.17 1.78
C MET A 234 -5.13 7.56 1.71
N PHE A 235 -6.05 8.02 2.57
CA PHE A 235 -7.44 7.55 2.61
C PHE A 235 -8.42 8.51 1.91
N SER A 236 -7.90 9.51 1.19
CA SER A 236 -8.71 10.42 0.39
C SER A 236 -9.49 9.67 -0.69
N GLN A 237 -10.71 10.15 -0.95
CA GLN A 237 -11.58 9.70 -2.04
C GLN A 237 -11.47 10.64 -3.25
N ALA A 238 -10.44 11.48 -3.31
CA ALA A 238 -10.19 12.36 -4.43
C ALA A 238 -9.86 11.55 -5.70
N ASN A 239 -10.34 12.03 -6.85
CA ASN A 239 -10.08 11.38 -8.15
C ASN A 239 -8.59 11.37 -8.51
N ASP A 240 -7.79 12.29 -7.94
CA ASP A 240 -6.35 12.44 -8.13
C ASP A 240 -5.57 11.96 -6.89
N LEU A 241 -5.92 10.79 -6.35
CA LEU A 241 -5.36 10.22 -5.13
C LEU A 241 -3.83 10.33 -5.04
N ALA A 242 -3.10 9.91 -6.07
CA ALA A 242 -1.63 9.93 -6.04
C ALA A 242 -1.07 11.36 -5.88
N SER A 243 -1.71 12.36 -6.49
CA SER A 243 -1.37 13.78 -6.31
C SER A 243 -1.71 14.24 -4.89
N THR A 244 -2.88 13.86 -4.37
CA THR A 244 -3.27 14.15 -2.99
C THR A 244 -2.27 13.59 -1.98
N VAL A 245 -1.83 12.34 -2.17
CA VAL A 245 -0.81 11.71 -1.32
C VAL A 245 0.54 12.40 -1.43
N ALA A 246 0.96 12.77 -2.65
CA ALA A 246 2.19 13.55 -2.85
C ALA A 246 2.15 14.92 -2.16
N HIS A 247 1.01 15.61 -2.19
CA HIS A 247 0.81 16.87 -1.46
C HIS A 247 0.82 16.69 0.06
N GLY A 248 0.22 15.59 0.56
CA GLY A 248 0.29 15.23 1.98
C GLY A 248 1.71 15.01 2.50
N TYR A 249 2.69 14.76 1.61
CA TYR A 249 4.11 14.76 1.93
C TYR A 249 4.74 16.14 1.74
N TYR A 250 4.54 16.74 0.56
CA TYR A 250 5.27 17.93 0.11
C TYR A 250 4.93 19.20 0.91
N ASP A 251 3.66 19.41 1.23
CA ASP A 251 3.17 20.70 1.74
C ASP A 251 3.79 21.06 3.10
N TYR A 252 4.01 20.07 3.97
CA TYR A 252 4.73 20.25 5.24
C TYR A 252 6.15 20.80 5.05
N TYR A 253 6.92 20.21 4.14
CA TYR A 253 8.28 20.65 3.86
C TYR A 253 8.31 21.99 3.13
N ALA A 254 7.38 22.21 2.21
CA ALA A 254 7.24 23.48 1.51
C ALA A 254 6.95 24.64 2.49
N ALA A 255 6.11 24.42 3.51
CA ALA A 255 5.81 25.41 4.53
C ALA A 255 7.02 25.74 5.44
N LYS A 256 7.95 24.79 5.62
CA LYS A 256 9.19 24.96 6.40
C LYS A 256 10.38 25.44 5.57
N TYR A 257 10.25 25.52 4.25
CA TYR A 257 11.34 25.91 3.37
C TYR A 257 11.60 27.42 3.48
N THR A 258 12.80 27.79 3.91
CA THR A 258 13.21 29.20 4.12
C THR A 258 13.94 29.81 2.92
N GLY A 259 14.31 29.01 1.92
CA GLY A 259 15.16 29.44 0.82
C GLY A 259 16.65 29.55 1.14
N GLN A 260 17.09 29.19 2.35
CA GLN A 260 18.49 29.30 2.78
C GLN A 260 19.16 27.93 2.96
N LEU A 261 20.39 27.80 2.45
CA LEU A 261 21.22 26.60 2.64
C LEU A 261 21.63 26.47 4.10
N GLY A 262 21.33 25.32 4.73
CA GLY A 262 21.76 24.97 6.08
C GLY A 262 20.92 25.53 7.23
N SER A 263 19.73 26.10 6.96
CA SER A 263 18.88 26.69 8.00
C SER A 263 17.84 25.74 8.61
N ASN A 264 17.71 24.53 8.09
CA ASN A 264 16.64 23.62 8.50
C ASN A 264 17.27 22.45 9.26
N GLU A 265 16.93 22.30 10.55
CA GLU A 265 17.28 21.17 11.40
C GLU A 265 16.45 19.91 11.05
N ASN A 266 16.23 19.65 9.76
CA ASN A 266 15.51 18.48 9.25
C ASN A 266 16.49 17.47 8.65
#